data_AF-A0A8S2A1B3-F1
#
_entry.id   AF-A0A8S2A1B3-F1
#
_cell.length_a   1.000
_cell.length_b   1.000
_cell.length_c   1.000
_cell.angle_alpha   90.00
_cell.angle_beta   90.00
_cell.angle_gamma   90.00
#
_symmetry.space_group_name_H-M   'P 1'
#
loop_
_entity.id
_entity.type
_entity.pdbx_description
1 polymer ?
#
loop_
_entity_poly.entity_id
_entity_poly.type
_entity_poly.pdbx_seq_one_letter_code
_entity_poly.pdbx_strand_id
1 'polypeptide(L)'
;MATPELEMPPTPASSTTTRSSLPHTTARSSLLQELQELWLEIGESDDMREKMTQELEQKCLDIYKEKVDETRKYRDELQRSLSEAEAEIASLISTLGEQKGASLKDRISTVKPLLEDLRMKKDLKGKELSEILTQIAEISSNIAGNDYPCSSGDLTQTTLDGLKAYLQYLHNEKAVRLQKVNSYISVVHELSEIMSFDLSEALLKVHESLTGCSLSISDDTLAGLTELVESRKKEKHQRLLQLQGLLRTMHELWELMETPVDERGRFGHFSSLLSQAADDALEKGCLGLDILREAEAEVERLNALNESQDKMKVLPIKKAKTVYIQTRETN
;
A
#
# COMPACT_ATOMS: atom_id res chain seq x y z
N MET A 1 -35.52 78.19 19.50
CA MET A 1 -34.14 77.69 19.41
C MET A 1 -34.18 76.21 19.75
N ALA A 2 -34.00 75.39 18.72
CA ALA A 2 -34.20 73.95 18.75
C ALA A 2 -32.95 73.24 19.30
N THR A 3 -33.16 72.30 20.21
CA THR A 3 -32.20 71.27 20.63
C THR A 3 -32.24 70.12 19.63
N PRO A 4 -31.10 69.66 19.07
CA PRO A 4 -31.10 68.54 18.15
C PRO A 4 -31.15 67.21 18.92
N GLU A 5 -32.06 66.34 18.50
CA GLU A 5 -32.16 64.93 18.87
C GLU A 5 -30.85 64.18 18.60
N LEU A 6 -30.42 63.38 19.57
CA LEU A 6 -29.33 62.42 19.43
C LEU A 6 -29.80 61.27 18.53
N GLU A 7 -29.26 61.22 17.33
CA GLU A 7 -29.44 60.15 16.35
C GLU A 7 -28.77 58.86 16.88
N MET A 8 -29.56 57.82 17.14
CA MET A 8 -29.03 56.48 17.42
C MET A 8 -28.44 55.87 16.14
N PRO A 9 -27.36 55.06 16.24
CA PRO A 9 -26.82 54.36 15.08
C PRO A 9 -27.84 53.33 14.53
N PRO A 10 -27.89 53.12 13.21
CA PRO A 10 -28.89 52.25 12.60
C PRO A 10 -28.66 50.80 13.00
N THR A 11 -29.72 50.15 13.48
CA THR A 11 -29.86 48.70 13.57
C THR A 11 -29.45 48.06 12.23
N PRO A 12 -28.59 47.03 12.22
CA PRO A 12 -28.25 46.34 10.98
C PRO A 12 -29.52 45.71 10.42
N ALA A 13 -29.84 46.10 9.18
CA ALA A 13 -30.94 45.55 8.42
C ALA A 13 -30.85 44.02 8.44
N SER A 14 -31.92 43.37 8.90
CA SER A 14 -32.10 41.95 8.71
C SER A 14 -32.22 41.72 7.21
N SER A 15 -31.09 41.35 6.59
CA SER A 15 -31.06 40.78 5.26
C SER A 15 -31.87 39.50 5.31
N THR A 16 -33.11 39.56 4.86
CA THR A 16 -33.93 38.41 4.56
C THR A 16 -33.24 37.67 3.41
N THR A 17 -32.25 36.85 3.74
CA THR A 17 -31.75 35.83 2.83
C THR A 17 -32.92 34.90 2.59
N THR A 18 -33.48 34.99 1.39
CA THR A 18 -34.38 34.00 0.81
C THR A 18 -33.76 32.62 1.04
N ARG A 19 -34.31 31.90 2.03
CA ARG A 19 -33.90 30.55 2.40
C ARG A 19 -34.25 29.66 1.22
N SER A 20 -33.31 29.46 0.29
CA SER A 20 -33.42 28.37 -0.67
C SER A 20 -33.50 27.09 0.16
N SER A 21 -34.62 26.38 0.06
CA SER A 21 -34.78 25.05 0.63
C SER A 21 -33.60 24.17 0.20
N LEU A 22 -32.84 23.67 1.18
CA LEU A 22 -31.65 22.85 0.92
C LEU A 22 -32.03 21.58 0.13
N PRO A 23 -31.21 21.13 -0.83
CA PRO A 23 -31.43 19.89 -1.62
C PRO A 23 -31.46 18.59 -0.78
N HIS A 24 -31.07 18.64 0.50
CA HIS A 24 -30.99 17.48 1.40
C HIS A 24 -32.35 16.95 1.86
N THR A 25 -33.38 17.80 1.95
CA THR A 25 -34.72 17.36 2.34
C THR A 25 -35.29 16.39 1.31
N THR A 26 -34.98 16.63 0.03
CA THR A 26 -35.45 15.84 -1.12
C THR A 26 -34.81 14.44 -1.17
N ALA A 27 -33.53 14.31 -0.81
CA ALA A 27 -32.82 13.02 -0.81
C ALA A 27 -33.19 12.12 0.39
N ARG A 28 -33.39 12.71 1.58
CA ARG A 28 -33.90 11.97 2.74
C ARG A 28 -35.32 11.46 2.47
N SER A 29 -36.17 12.30 1.89
CA SER A 29 -37.55 11.89 1.59
C SER A 29 -37.61 10.78 0.55
N SER A 30 -36.76 10.80 -0.47
CA SER A 30 -36.74 9.73 -1.49
C SER A 30 -36.26 8.39 -0.91
N LEU A 31 -35.21 8.39 -0.09
CA LEU A 31 -34.69 7.17 0.53
C LEU A 31 -35.66 6.57 1.56
N LEU A 32 -36.35 7.41 2.33
CA LEU A 32 -37.40 6.94 3.25
C LEU A 32 -38.59 6.36 2.48
N GLN A 33 -38.96 6.94 1.35
CA GLN A 33 -40.03 6.41 0.50
C GLN A 33 -39.65 5.03 -0.06
N GLU A 34 -38.44 4.87 -0.59
CA GLU A 34 -37.93 3.59 -1.09
C GLU A 34 -37.91 2.53 0.03
N LEU A 35 -37.46 2.90 1.24
CA LEU A 35 -37.47 2.01 2.40
C LEU A 35 -38.90 1.59 2.80
N GLN A 36 -39.87 2.51 2.70
CA GLN A 36 -41.28 2.24 2.95
C GLN A 36 -41.87 1.24 1.94
N GLU A 37 -41.51 1.39 0.66
CA GLU A 37 -41.89 0.49 -0.43
C GLU A 37 -41.31 -0.92 -0.19
N LEU A 38 -40.03 -1.02 0.13
CA LEU A 38 -39.37 -2.31 0.45
C LEU A 38 -39.99 -3.01 1.66
N TRP A 39 -40.31 -2.26 2.73
CA TRP A 39 -40.98 -2.84 3.89
C TRP A 39 -42.38 -3.38 3.56
N LEU A 40 -43.10 -2.74 2.63
CA LEU A 40 -44.39 -3.25 2.13
C LEU A 40 -44.20 -4.55 1.33
N GLU A 41 -43.15 -4.65 0.52
CA GLU A 41 -42.84 -5.86 -0.26
C GLU A 41 -42.47 -7.06 0.63
N ILE A 42 -41.69 -6.83 1.68
CA ILE A 42 -41.24 -7.87 2.62
C ILE A 42 -42.35 -8.28 3.60
N GLY A 43 -43.37 -7.43 3.78
CA GLY A 43 -44.48 -7.67 4.71
C GLY A 43 -44.14 -7.33 6.16
N GLU A 44 -43.29 -6.33 6.38
CA GLU A 44 -42.93 -5.86 7.73
C GLU A 44 -44.13 -5.22 8.44
N SER A 45 -44.29 -5.54 9.73
CA SER A 45 -45.40 -5.01 10.54
C SER A 45 -45.26 -3.50 10.80
N ASP A 46 -46.40 -2.81 10.94
CA ASP A 46 -46.44 -1.36 11.21
C ASP A 46 -45.61 -0.94 12.43
N ASP A 47 -45.71 -1.70 13.53
CA ASP A 47 -44.96 -1.45 14.76
C ASP A 47 -43.44 -1.50 14.53
N MET A 48 -42.97 -2.44 13.71
CA MET A 48 -41.55 -2.60 13.41
C MET A 48 -41.05 -1.49 12.46
N ARG A 49 -41.87 -1.09 11.49
CA ARG A 49 -41.58 0.05 10.60
C ARG A 49 -41.49 1.36 11.38
N GLU A 50 -42.41 1.60 12.30
CA GLU A 50 -42.39 2.76 13.19
C GLU A 50 -41.13 2.76 14.05
N LYS A 51 -40.81 1.63 14.70
CA LYS A 51 -39.62 1.49 15.53
C LYS A 51 -38.33 1.78 14.75
N MET A 52 -38.16 1.18 13.57
CA MET A 52 -36.96 1.40 12.74
C MET A 52 -36.86 2.85 12.25
N THR A 53 -37.99 3.48 11.93
CA THR A 53 -38.03 4.90 11.54
C THR A 53 -37.62 5.79 12.71
N GLN A 54 -38.15 5.55 13.91
CA GLN A 54 -37.75 6.28 15.12
C GLN A 54 -36.26 6.11 15.42
N GLU A 55 -35.70 4.90 15.26
CA GLU A 55 -34.25 4.67 15.43
C GLU A 55 -33.41 5.45 14.41
N LEU A 56 -33.85 5.55 13.15
CA LEU A 56 -33.17 6.35 12.12
C LEU A 56 -33.21 7.85 12.46
N GLU A 57 -34.38 8.36 12.88
CA GLU A 57 -34.52 9.75 13.29
C GLU A 57 -33.66 10.09 14.50
N GLN A 58 -33.59 9.17 15.47
CA GLN A 58 -32.74 9.32 16.64
C GLN A 58 -31.27 9.37 16.25
N LYS A 59 -30.79 8.45 15.39
CA LYS A 59 -29.42 8.46 14.89
C LYS A 59 -29.07 9.75 14.13
N CYS A 60 -29.98 10.26 13.30
CA CYS A 60 -29.79 11.54 12.63
C CYS A 60 -29.68 12.69 13.64
N LEU A 61 -30.58 12.73 14.63
CA LEU A 61 -30.56 13.74 15.70
C LEU A 61 -29.26 13.70 16.49
N ASP A 62 -28.74 12.51 16.79
CA ASP A 62 -27.50 12.35 17.55
C ASP A 62 -26.29 12.87 16.77
N ILE A 63 -26.19 12.59 15.46
CA ILE A 63 -25.15 13.17 14.59
C ILE A 63 -25.26 14.70 14.56
N TYR A 64 -26.47 15.26 14.45
CA TYR A 64 -26.65 16.71 14.47
C TYR A 64 -26.24 17.31 15.82
N LYS A 65 -26.62 16.69 16.94
CA LYS A 65 -26.22 17.14 18.29
C LYS A 65 -24.71 17.10 18.45
N GLU A 66 -24.06 16.01 18.05
CA GLU A 66 -22.60 15.87 18.06
C GLU A 66 -21.95 17.00 17.27
N LYS A 67 -22.40 17.25 16.04
CA LYS A 67 -21.83 18.32 15.21
C LYS A 67 -22.06 19.71 15.80
N VAL A 68 -23.22 19.94 16.41
CA VAL A 68 -23.52 21.20 17.13
C VAL A 68 -22.62 21.37 18.33
N ASP A 69 -22.40 20.32 19.12
CA ASP A 69 -21.56 20.36 20.31
C ASP A 69 -20.07 20.54 19.96
N GLU A 70 -19.56 19.88 18.91
CA GLU A 70 -18.23 20.13 18.36
C GLU A 70 -18.06 21.59 17.93
N THR A 71 -19.02 22.13 17.19
CA THR A 71 -18.97 23.52 16.72
C THR A 71 -19.04 24.51 17.89
N ARG A 72 -19.85 24.20 18.92
CA ARG A 72 -19.94 25.02 20.14
C ARG A 72 -18.62 25.03 20.90
N LYS A 73 -17.97 23.87 21.07
CA LYS A 73 -16.64 23.78 21.70
C LYS A 73 -15.61 24.61 20.94
N TYR A 74 -15.56 24.50 19.62
CA TYR A 74 -14.65 25.29 18.78
C TYR A 74 -14.89 26.80 18.91
N ARG A 75 -16.16 27.24 18.92
CA ARG A 75 -16.52 28.64 19.18
C ARG A 75 -16.03 29.10 20.54
N ASP A 76 -16.24 28.31 21.59
CA ASP A 76 -15.85 28.66 22.96
C ASP A 76 -14.31 28.72 23.10
N GLU A 77 -13.57 27.91 22.34
CA GLU A 77 -12.11 27.99 22.23
C GLU A 77 -11.63 29.28 21.56
N LEU A 78 -12.25 29.67 20.43
CA LEU A 78 -11.94 30.93 19.75
C LEU A 78 -12.24 32.13 20.65
N GLN A 79 -13.39 32.12 21.34
CA GLN A 79 -13.78 33.19 22.26
C GLN A 79 -12.76 33.33 23.40
N ARG A 80 -12.26 32.21 23.95
CA ARG A 80 -11.24 32.21 25.00
C ARG A 80 -9.92 32.80 24.51
N SER A 81 -9.45 32.35 23.34
CA SER A 81 -8.23 32.87 22.72
C SER A 81 -8.32 34.38 22.44
N LEU A 82 -9.49 34.86 21.99
CA LEU A 82 -9.75 36.28 21.82
C LEU A 82 -9.66 37.04 23.15
N SER A 83 -10.33 36.56 24.19
CA SER A 83 -10.28 37.21 25.52
C SER A 83 -8.89 37.20 26.14
N GLU A 84 -8.09 36.15 25.93
CA GLU A 84 -6.69 36.10 26.36
C GLU A 84 -5.83 37.15 25.63
N ALA A 85 -5.97 37.27 24.31
CA ALA A 85 -5.27 38.28 23.52
C ALA A 85 -5.71 39.72 23.90
N GLU A 86 -7.00 39.94 24.12
CA GLU A 86 -7.53 41.22 24.60
C GLU A 86 -6.97 41.58 25.99
N ALA A 87 -6.86 40.60 26.89
CA ALA A 87 -6.26 40.80 28.21
C ALA A 87 -4.76 41.11 28.14
N GLU A 88 -4.01 40.46 27.25
CA GLU A 88 -2.60 40.76 27.00
C GLU A 88 -2.42 42.19 26.46
N ILE A 89 -3.25 42.60 25.50
CA ILE A 89 -3.27 43.98 24.98
C ILE A 89 -3.59 44.97 26.10
N ALA A 90 -4.61 44.69 26.93
CA ALA A 90 -4.98 45.57 28.04
C ALA A 90 -3.86 45.70 29.08
N SER A 91 -3.15 44.60 29.39
CA SER A 91 -1.97 44.60 30.26
C SER A 91 -0.84 45.46 29.69
N LEU A 92 -0.55 45.33 28.39
CA LEU A 92 0.43 46.17 27.69
C LEU A 92 0.02 47.65 27.71
N ILE A 93 -1.27 47.96 27.55
CA ILE A 93 -1.77 49.34 27.61
C ILE A 93 -1.66 49.89 29.04
N SER A 94 -1.98 49.10 30.07
CA SER A 94 -1.92 49.51 31.47
C SER A 94 -0.49 49.81 31.90
N THR A 95 0.44 48.90 31.63
CA THR A 95 1.88 49.10 31.91
C THR A 95 2.42 50.35 31.21
N LEU A 96 1.99 50.61 29.97
CA LEU A 96 2.35 51.84 29.24
C LEU A 96 1.68 53.10 29.82
N GLY A 97 0.47 52.96 30.37
CA GLY A 97 -0.32 54.00 30.99
C GLY A 97 0.19 54.41 32.38
N GLU A 98 0.66 53.46 33.18
CA GLU A 98 1.33 53.68 34.47
C GLU A 98 2.67 54.41 34.27
N GLN A 99 3.31 54.22 33.12
CA GLN A 99 4.49 54.99 32.70
C GLN A 99 4.18 56.39 32.12
N LYS A 100 2.94 56.91 32.24
CA LYS A 100 2.59 58.29 31.79
C LYS A 100 3.38 59.39 32.52
N GLY A 101 3.98 59.10 33.67
CA GLY A 101 4.89 60.02 34.38
C GLY A 101 6.37 59.89 33.99
N ALA A 102 6.75 58.87 33.21
CA ALA A 102 8.12 58.61 32.77
C ALA A 102 8.41 59.26 31.41
N SER A 103 9.68 59.54 31.11
CA SER A 103 10.02 60.20 29.85
C SER A 103 9.73 59.29 28.65
N LEU A 104 9.50 59.88 27.46
CA LEU A 104 9.34 59.12 26.21
C LEU A 104 10.50 58.13 25.98
N LYS A 105 11.70 58.46 26.46
CA LYS A 105 12.89 57.61 26.35
C LYS A 105 12.78 56.34 27.20
N ASP A 106 12.17 56.42 28.38
CA ASP A 106 11.98 55.28 29.29
C ASP A 106 10.90 54.32 28.76
N ARG A 107 9.82 54.89 28.20
CA ARG A 107 8.76 54.13 27.51
C ARG A 107 9.31 53.37 26.30
N ILE A 108 10.11 54.03 25.46
CA ILE A 108 10.79 53.39 24.33
C ILE A 108 11.73 52.28 24.81
N SER A 109 12.46 52.51 25.91
CA SER A 109 13.39 51.52 26.48
C SER A 109 12.67 50.27 27.02
N THR A 110 11.39 50.39 27.40
CA THR A 110 10.56 49.25 27.86
C THR A 110 9.93 48.48 26.68
N VAL A 111 9.40 49.18 25.67
CA VAL A 111 8.71 48.53 24.53
C VAL A 111 9.68 47.85 23.57
N LYS A 112 10.87 48.42 23.36
CA LYS A 112 11.87 47.91 22.42
C LYS A 112 12.26 46.44 22.66
N PRO A 113 12.63 45.99 23.88
CA PRO A 113 12.98 44.60 24.11
C PRO A 113 11.80 43.62 23.91
N LEU A 114 10.56 44.01 24.24
CA LEU A 114 9.38 43.16 24.00
C LEU A 114 9.12 42.96 22.50
N LEU A 115 9.30 44.02 21.70
CA LEU A 115 9.18 43.92 20.25
C LEU A 115 10.31 43.07 19.64
N GLU A 116 11.53 43.18 20.18
CA GLU A 116 12.66 42.33 19.78
C GLU A 116 12.40 40.86 20.12
N ASP A 117 11.85 40.55 21.29
CA ASP A 117 11.48 39.19 21.69
C ASP A 117 10.39 38.59 20.79
N LEU A 118 9.32 39.34 20.49
CA LEU A 118 8.27 38.90 19.57
C LEU A 118 8.79 38.66 18.15
N ARG A 119 9.69 39.53 17.66
CA ARG A 119 10.36 39.34 16.36
C ARG A 119 11.20 38.07 16.37
N MET A 120 11.99 37.86 17.42
CA MET A 120 12.80 36.65 17.57
C MET A 120 11.94 35.39 17.61
N LYS A 121 10.83 35.40 18.35
CA LYS A 121 9.89 34.26 18.42
C LYS A 121 9.20 33.99 17.07
N LYS A 122 8.84 35.04 16.33
CA LYS A 122 8.31 34.92 14.96
C LYS A 122 9.35 34.30 14.02
N ASP A 123 10.58 34.79 14.06
CA ASP A 123 11.66 34.30 13.20
C ASP A 123 12.01 32.85 13.51
N LEU A 124 12.00 32.44 14.79
CA LEU A 124 12.20 31.05 15.20
C LEU A 124 11.11 30.13 14.64
N LYS A 125 9.83 30.51 14.79
CA LYS A 125 8.69 29.76 14.20
C LYS A 125 8.78 29.71 12.67
N GLY A 126 9.23 30.78 12.03
CA GLY A 126 9.45 30.83 10.58
C GLY A 126 10.52 29.84 10.12
N LYS A 127 11.63 29.72 10.86
CA LYS A 127 12.69 28.74 10.58
C LYS A 127 12.19 27.31 10.74
N GLU A 128 11.46 27.02 11.82
CA GLU A 128 10.88 25.69 12.07
C GLU A 128 9.92 25.28 10.95
N LEU A 129 9.05 26.18 10.51
CA LEU A 129 8.14 25.94 9.37
C LEU A 129 8.91 25.66 8.08
N SER A 130 9.95 26.45 7.79
CA SER A 130 10.78 26.24 6.61
C SER A 130 11.44 24.86 6.63
N GLU A 131 11.97 24.45 7.78
CA GLU A 131 12.63 23.15 7.96
C GLU A 131 11.65 21.99 7.74
N ILE A 132 10.46 22.05 8.35
CA ILE A 132 9.43 21.01 8.19
C ILE A 132 9.00 20.90 6.72
N LEU A 133 8.78 22.02 6.04
CA LEU A 133 8.41 22.02 4.62
C LEU A 133 9.50 21.42 3.73
N THR A 134 10.77 21.70 4.03
CA THR A 134 11.88 21.08 3.29
C THR A 134 11.95 19.56 3.48
N GLN A 135 11.75 19.07 4.71
CA GLN A 135 11.75 17.63 4.99
C GLN A 135 10.56 16.93 4.34
N ILE A 136 9.37 17.55 4.37
CA ILE A 136 8.19 17.04 3.67
C ILE A 136 8.48 16.90 2.17
N ALA A 137 9.01 17.96 1.54
CA ALA A 137 9.32 17.94 0.11
C ALA A 137 10.33 16.84 -0.25
N GLU A 138 11.39 16.67 0.55
CA GLU A 138 12.40 15.65 0.36
C GLU A 138 11.81 14.23 0.47
N ILE A 139 11.03 13.94 1.51
CA ILE A 139 10.45 12.60 1.70
C ILE A 139 9.40 12.32 0.62
N SER A 140 8.54 13.29 0.29
CA SER A 140 7.55 13.15 -0.77
C SER A 140 8.20 12.91 -2.14
N SER A 141 9.29 13.59 -2.46
CA SER A 141 10.04 13.35 -3.69
C SER A 141 10.63 11.93 -3.74
N ASN A 142 11.24 11.47 -2.64
CA ASN A 142 11.75 10.09 -2.53
C ASN A 142 10.66 9.02 -2.70
N ILE A 143 9.45 9.29 -2.20
CA ILE A 143 8.29 8.40 -2.29
C ILE A 143 7.70 8.39 -3.70
N ALA A 144 7.59 9.55 -4.35
CA ALA A 144 7.06 9.67 -5.70
C ALA A 144 8.08 9.24 -6.77
N GLY A 145 9.39 9.27 -6.47
CA GLY A 145 10.44 9.02 -7.45
C GLY A 145 10.63 10.13 -8.48
N ASN A 146 10.16 11.35 -8.19
CA ASN A 146 10.21 12.47 -9.11
C ASN A 146 10.82 13.71 -8.42
N ASP A 147 11.65 14.47 -9.13
CA ASP A 147 12.26 15.74 -8.67
C ASP A 147 11.25 16.90 -8.65
N TYR A 148 10.02 16.66 -9.09
CA TYR A 148 8.99 17.69 -9.11
C TYR A 148 8.38 17.85 -7.72
N PRO A 149 8.39 19.07 -7.15
CA PRO A 149 7.68 19.34 -5.92
C PRO A 149 6.20 19.02 -6.17
N CYS A 150 5.68 17.98 -5.51
CA CYS A 150 4.25 17.77 -5.45
C CYS A 150 3.64 19.09 -4.99
N SER A 151 2.74 19.66 -5.79
CA SER A 151 2.12 20.95 -5.53
C SER A 151 1.70 20.98 -4.07
N SER A 152 2.34 21.88 -3.30
CA SER A 152 2.01 22.15 -1.92
C SER A 152 0.59 22.69 -1.89
N GLY A 153 -0.40 21.82 -1.99
CA GLY A 153 -1.80 22.19 -1.92
C GLY A 153 -2.04 22.80 -0.55
N ASP A 154 -2.23 24.12 -0.52
CA ASP A 154 -2.74 24.92 0.60
C ASP A 154 -2.20 24.61 2.01
N LEU A 155 -0.99 24.05 2.12
CA LEU A 155 -0.35 23.78 3.41
C LEU A 155 -0.06 25.06 4.20
N THR A 156 -0.07 26.21 3.52
CA THR A 156 -0.01 27.55 4.13
C THR A 156 -1.17 27.85 5.08
N GLN A 157 -2.30 27.12 4.98
CA GLN A 157 -3.46 27.27 5.86
C GLN A 157 -3.46 26.27 7.03
N THR A 158 -2.56 25.29 7.05
CA THR A 158 -2.50 24.26 8.09
C THR A 158 -1.70 24.74 9.31
N THR A 159 -2.14 24.35 10.50
CA THR A 159 -1.42 24.65 11.74
C THR A 159 -0.05 23.96 11.72
N LEU A 160 0.95 24.53 12.41
CA LEU A 160 2.28 23.92 12.59
C LEU A 160 2.18 22.46 13.09
N ASP A 161 1.22 22.19 13.98
CA ASP A 161 0.96 20.85 14.50
C ASP A 161 0.43 19.89 13.42
N GLY A 162 -0.39 20.39 12.48
CA GLY A 162 -0.82 19.63 11.31
C GLY A 162 0.33 19.26 10.38
N LEU A 163 1.25 20.19 10.13
CA LEU A 163 2.46 19.93 9.35
C LEU A 163 3.37 18.91 10.02
N LYS A 164 3.54 18.99 11.34
CA LYS A 164 4.30 17.99 12.12
C LYS A 164 3.67 16.61 12.05
N ALA A 165 2.34 16.52 12.19
CA ALA A 165 1.62 15.26 12.08
C ALA A 165 1.77 14.64 10.68
N TYR A 166 1.71 15.47 9.63
CA TYR A 166 1.90 15.03 8.25
C TYR A 166 3.35 14.56 7.99
N LEU A 167 4.35 15.28 8.49
CA LEU A 167 5.75 14.86 8.43
C LEU A 167 5.97 13.51 9.13
N GLN A 168 5.35 13.32 10.30
CA GLN A 168 5.41 12.03 11.01
C GLN A 168 4.76 10.90 10.20
N TYR A 169 3.61 11.16 9.57
CA TYR A 169 2.98 10.23 8.65
C TYR A 169 3.92 9.83 7.51
N LEU A 170 4.58 10.80 6.87
CA LEU A 170 5.53 10.55 5.78
C LEU A 170 6.75 9.73 6.24
N HIS A 171 7.28 10.00 7.43
CA HIS A 171 8.34 9.17 8.00
C HIS A 171 7.91 7.72 8.22
N ASN A 172 6.70 7.51 8.73
CA ASN A 172 6.14 6.17 8.91
C ASN A 172 5.95 5.47 7.55
N GLU A 173 5.41 6.17 6.55
CA GLU A 173 5.25 5.64 5.20
C GLU A 173 6.60 5.24 4.58
N LYS A 174 7.62 6.10 4.70
CA LYS A 174 9.00 5.80 4.28
C LYS A 174 9.53 4.51 4.93
N ALA A 175 9.32 4.33 6.23
CA ALA A 175 9.75 3.13 6.94
C ALA A 175 9.02 1.87 6.46
N VAL A 176 7.70 1.95 6.26
CA VAL A 176 6.87 0.85 5.74
C VAL A 176 7.31 0.45 4.32
N ARG A 177 7.54 1.42 3.45
CA ARG A 177 8.01 1.17 2.08
C ARG A 177 9.40 0.52 2.06
N LEU A 178 10.32 1.00 2.89
CA LEU A 178 11.65 0.41 3.01
C LEU A 178 11.59 -1.06 3.49
N GLN A 179 10.74 -1.34 4.48
CA GLN A 179 10.49 -2.72 4.93
C GLN A 179 9.94 -3.59 3.79
N LYS A 180 9.00 -3.06 3.00
CA LYS A 180 8.42 -3.77 1.85
C LYS A 180 9.45 -4.05 0.75
N VAL A 181 10.31 -3.09 0.42
CA VAL A 181 11.43 -3.29 -0.53
C VAL A 181 12.35 -4.41 -0.04
N ASN A 182 12.77 -4.38 1.22
CA ASN A 182 13.63 -5.41 1.80
C ASN A 182 12.98 -6.80 1.80
N SER A 183 11.67 -6.87 2.08
CA SER A 183 10.89 -8.10 1.98
C SER A 183 10.90 -8.66 0.56
N TYR A 184 10.64 -7.82 -0.45
CA TYR A 184 10.71 -8.25 -1.85
C TYR A 184 12.10 -8.72 -2.26
N ILE A 185 13.17 -8.01 -1.87
CA ILE A 185 14.54 -8.44 -2.15
C ILE A 185 14.82 -9.81 -1.53
N SER A 186 14.35 -10.05 -0.30
CA SER A 186 14.49 -11.35 0.37
C SER A 186 13.77 -12.47 -0.38
N VAL A 187 12.54 -12.22 -0.85
CA VAL A 187 11.79 -13.18 -1.67
C VAL A 187 12.49 -13.46 -3.00
N VAL A 188 13.00 -12.43 -3.68
CA VAL A 188 13.73 -12.62 -4.95
C VAL A 188 15.03 -13.39 -4.70
N HIS A 189 15.71 -13.17 -3.58
CA HIS A 189 16.89 -13.94 -3.18
C HIS A 189 16.55 -15.41 -2.92
N GLU A 190 15.47 -15.72 -2.21
CA GLU A 190 15.01 -17.10 -2.02
C GLU A 190 14.69 -17.77 -3.37
N LEU A 191 14.01 -17.07 -4.26
CA LEU A 191 13.72 -17.54 -5.62
C LEU A 191 15.00 -17.75 -6.43
N SER A 192 16.03 -16.90 -6.25
CA SER A 192 17.30 -17.01 -6.95
C SER A 192 18.13 -18.19 -6.46
N GLU A 193 18.07 -18.51 -5.16
CA GLU A 193 18.68 -19.72 -4.63
C GLU A 193 18.01 -21.00 -5.17
N ILE A 194 16.69 -21.03 -5.33
CA ILE A 194 15.95 -22.20 -5.82
C ILE A 194 16.13 -22.41 -7.33
N MET A 195 16.01 -21.34 -8.12
CA MET A 195 16.04 -21.40 -9.60
C MET A 195 17.41 -21.10 -10.22
N SER A 196 18.42 -20.79 -9.39
CA SER A 196 19.80 -20.49 -9.76
C SER A 196 19.95 -19.41 -10.83
N PHE A 197 19.31 -18.25 -10.62
CA PHE A 197 19.49 -17.06 -11.47
C PHE A 197 20.27 -15.96 -10.75
N ASP A 198 20.78 -14.99 -11.50
CA ASP A 198 21.53 -13.85 -10.94
C ASP A 198 20.58 -12.81 -10.30
N LEU A 199 20.66 -12.68 -8.98
CA LEU A 199 19.88 -11.70 -8.21
C LEU A 199 20.20 -10.26 -8.64
N SER A 200 21.47 -9.93 -8.84
CA SER A 200 21.92 -8.57 -9.18
C SER A 200 21.37 -8.16 -10.54
N GLU A 201 21.47 -9.04 -11.54
CA GLU A 201 20.92 -8.80 -12.87
C GLU A 201 19.40 -8.60 -12.82
N ALA A 202 18.70 -9.38 -11.99
CA ALA A 202 17.25 -9.27 -11.83
C ALA A 202 16.84 -7.94 -11.17
N LEU A 203 17.56 -7.48 -10.14
CA LEU A 203 17.29 -6.22 -9.45
C LEU A 203 17.63 -4.99 -10.30
N LEU A 204 18.72 -5.03 -11.07
CA LEU A 204 19.11 -3.95 -11.98
C LEU A 204 18.05 -3.67 -13.05
N LYS A 205 17.30 -4.68 -13.48
CA LYS A 205 16.16 -4.51 -14.42
C LYS A 205 15.02 -3.71 -13.82
N VAL A 206 14.89 -3.70 -12.50
CA VAL A 206 13.88 -2.91 -11.79
C VAL A 206 14.40 -1.51 -11.51
N HIS A 207 15.55 -1.39 -10.82
CA HIS A 207 16.16 -0.11 -10.52
C HIS A 207 17.63 -0.27 -10.14
N GLU A 208 18.51 0.60 -10.65
CA GLU A 208 19.96 0.55 -10.43
C GLU A 208 20.31 0.57 -8.93
N SER A 209 19.61 1.41 -8.16
CA SER A 209 19.91 1.64 -6.75
C SER A 209 19.58 0.46 -5.82
N LEU A 210 18.85 -0.56 -6.30
CA LEU A 210 18.53 -1.77 -5.52
C LEU A 210 19.77 -2.65 -5.27
N THR A 211 20.84 -2.44 -6.03
CA THR A 211 22.14 -3.09 -5.84
C THR A 211 23.13 -2.23 -5.05
N GLY A 212 22.75 -0.99 -4.74
CA GLY A 212 23.59 0.01 -4.07
C GLY A 212 23.25 0.21 -2.60
N CYS A 213 23.89 1.20 -1.98
CA CYS A 213 23.69 1.53 -0.57
C CYS A 213 22.35 2.24 -0.27
N SER A 214 21.70 2.82 -1.29
CA SER A 214 20.47 3.61 -1.15
C SER A 214 19.34 2.97 -1.94
N LEU A 215 18.50 2.20 -1.26
CA LEU A 215 17.34 1.56 -1.87
C LEU A 215 16.30 2.61 -2.26
N SER A 216 15.90 2.60 -3.53
CA SER A 216 14.77 3.41 -3.98
C SER A 216 13.49 2.83 -3.36
N ILE A 217 12.63 3.74 -2.87
CA ILE A 217 11.33 3.41 -2.26
C ILE A 217 10.17 4.02 -3.06
N SER A 218 10.45 4.41 -4.30
CA SER A 218 9.48 5.03 -5.18
C SER A 218 8.32 4.08 -5.51
N ASP A 219 7.18 4.65 -5.89
CA ASP A 219 6.04 3.88 -6.39
C ASP A 219 6.45 2.95 -7.55
N ASP A 220 7.22 3.47 -8.50
CA ASP A 220 7.72 2.71 -9.66
C ASP A 220 8.63 1.56 -9.24
N THR A 221 9.51 1.77 -8.25
CA THR A 221 10.40 0.72 -7.75
C THR A 221 9.61 -0.39 -7.07
N LEU A 222 8.61 -0.04 -6.25
CA LEU A 222 7.74 -1.01 -5.60
C LEU A 222 6.86 -1.77 -6.60
N ALA A 223 6.37 -1.10 -7.64
CA ALA A 223 5.61 -1.72 -8.72
C ALA A 223 6.49 -2.72 -9.49
N GLY A 224 7.69 -2.30 -9.91
CA GLY A 224 8.64 -3.15 -10.63
C GLY A 224 9.12 -4.34 -9.80
N LEU A 225 9.36 -4.17 -8.49
CA LEU A 225 9.66 -5.28 -7.58
C LEU A 225 8.49 -6.25 -7.45
N THR A 226 7.26 -5.74 -7.40
CA THR A 226 6.05 -6.58 -7.34
C THR A 226 5.92 -7.42 -8.61
N GLU A 227 6.08 -6.81 -9.79
CA GLU A 227 6.06 -7.51 -11.07
C GLU A 227 7.19 -8.55 -11.18
N LEU A 228 8.40 -8.20 -10.72
CA LEU A 228 9.53 -9.12 -10.70
C LEU A 228 9.24 -10.34 -9.80
N VAL A 229 8.75 -10.12 -8.58
CA VAL A 229 8.40 -11.21 -7.65
C VAL A 229 7.33 -12.12 -8.27
N GLU A 230 6.27 -11.56 -8.82
CA GLU A 230 5.17 -12.36 -9.38
C GLU A 230 5.58 -13.11 -10.65
N SER A 231 6.38 -12.48 -11.53
CA SER A 231 6.93 -13.15 -12.71
C SER A 231 7.87 -14.30 -12.32
N ARG A 232 8.71 -14.13 -11.29
CA ARG A 232 9.61 -15.17 -10.79
C ARG A 232 8.86 -16.30 -10.08
N LYS A 233 7.81 -16.01 -9.32
CA LYS A 233 6.94 -17.07 -8.74
C LYS A 233 6.26 -17.88 -9.84
N LYS A 234 5.76 -17.23 -10.88
CA LYS A 234 5.16 -17.90 -12.04
C LYS A 234 6.17 -18.79 -12.75
N GLU A 235 7.39 -18.30 -12.97
CA GLU A 235 8.48 -19.08 -13.55
C GLU A 235 8.87 -20.27 -12.67
N LYS A 236 8.97 -20.09 -11.35
CA LYS A 236 9.21 -21.18 -10.38
C LYS A 236 8.17 -22.29 -10.54
N HIS A 237 6.89 -21.91 -10.57
CA HIS A 237 5.80 -22.85 -10.74
C HIS A 237 5.85 -23.58 -12.08
N GLN A 238 6.15 -22.86 -13.17
CA GLN A 238 6.29 -23.46 -14.50
C GLN A 238 7.44 -24.48 -14.55
N ARG A 239 8.62 -24.11 -14.02
CA ARG A 239 9.79 -25.00 -13.96
C ARG A 239 9.53 -26.23 -13.11
N LEU A 240 8.84 -26.07 -11.98
CA LEU A 240 8.45 -27.19 -11.12
C LEU A 240 7.53 -28.17 -11.86
N LEU A 241 6.48 -27.67 -12.54
CA LEU A 241 5.57 -28.50 -13.32
C LEU A 241 6.28 -29.23 -14.46
N GLN A 242 7.18 -28.55 -15.16
CA GLN A 242 8.00 -29.15 -16.23
C GLN A 242 8.87 -30.27 -15.68
N LEU A 243 9.60 -30.03 -14.59
CA LEU A 243 10.46 -31.04 -13.97
C LEU A 243 9.65 -32.24 -13.46
N GLN A 244 8.50 -32.02 -12.81
CA GLN A 244 7.60 -33.09 -12.38
C GLN A 244 7.08 -33.92 -13.56
N GLY A 245 6.78 -33.29 -14.69
CA GLY A 245 6.41 -33.97 -15.92
C GLY A 245 7.51 -34.88 -16.43
N LEU A 246 8.75 -34.37 -16.50
CA LEU A 246 9.92 -35.15 -16.91
C LEU A 246 10.22 -36.31 -15.96
N LEU A 247 10.15 -36.08 -14.64
CA LEU A 247 10.35 -37.14 -13.65
C LEU A 247 9.29 -38.25 -13.77
N ARG A 248 8.04 -37.90 -14.10
CA ARG A 248 6.98 -38.88 -14.33
C ARG A 248 7.24 -39.73 -15.57
N THR A 249 7.65 -39.11 -16.68
CA THR A 249 7.98 -39.85 -17.91
C THR A 249 9.22 -40.73 -17.71
N MET A 250 10.25 -40.26 -17.00
CA MET A 250 11.38 -41.10 -16.60
C MET A 250 10.93 -42.32 -15.80
N HIS A 251 10.05 -42.11 -14.81
CA HIS A 251 9.54 -43.19 -13.99
C HIS A 251 8.79 -44.24 -14.82
N GLU A 252 7.89 -43.81 -15.71
CA GLU A 252 7.18 -44.70 -16.64
C GLU A 252 8.14 -45.51 -17.54
N LEU A 253 9.20 -44.87 -18.05
CA LEU A 253 10.21 -45.54 -18.88
C LEU A 253 11.04 -46.55 -18.09
N TRP A 254 11.43 -46.24 -16.85
CA TRP A 254 12.14 -47.19 -15.99
C TRP A 254 11.27 -48.39 -15.63
N GLU A 255 9.98 -48.18 -15.34
CA GLU A 255 9.06 -49.30 -15.07
C GLU A 255 8.86 -50.17 -16.33
N LEU A 256 8.76 -49.56 -17.52
CA LEU A 256 8.64 -50.30 -18.79
C LEU A 256 9.90 -51.12 -19.13
N MET A 257 11.08 -50.58 -18.82
CA MET A 257 12.37 -51.24 -19.04
C MET A 257 12.78 -52.17 -17.90
N GLU A 258 12.01 -52.24 -16.81
CA GLU A 258 12.34 -52.95 -15.57
C GLU A 258 13.69 -52.50 -14.97
N THR A 259 14.01 -51.20 -15.09
CA THR A 259 15.28 -50.62 -14.62
C THR A 259 15.33 -50.58 -13.08
N PRO A 260 16.33 -51.23 -12.46
CA PRO A 260 16.43 -51.30 -11.00
C PRO A 260 16.86 -49.94 -10.41
N VAL A 261 16.54 -49.70 -9.14
CA VAL A 261 16.62 -48.37 -8.50
C VAL A 261 18.05 -47.81 -8.45
N ASP A 262 19.04 -48.69 -8.31
CA ASP A 262 20.48 -48.39 -8.33
C ASP A 262 20.97 -47.84 -9.68
N GLU A 263 20.28 -48.15 -10.77
CA GLU A 263 20.59 -47.67 -12.13
C GLU A 263 19.87 -46.36 -12.50
N ARG A 264 18.95 -45.87 -11.65
CA ARG A 264 18.15 -44.64 -11.92
C ARG A 264 18.93 -43.33 -11.71
N GLY A 265 20.19 -43.42 -11.29
CA GLY A 265 21.14 -42.31 -11.21
C GLY A 265 20.66 -41.15 -10.32
N ARG A 266 21.03 -39.92 -10.69
CA ARG A 266 20.76 -38.69 -9.91
C ARG A 266 19.27 -38.36 -9.76
N PHE A 267 18.42 -38.82 -10.69
CA PHE A 267 16.98 -38.53 -10.66
C PHE A 267 16.17 -39.49 -9.77
N GLY A 268 16.79 -40.59 -9.30
CA GLY A 268 16.17 -41.50 -8.34
C GLY A 268 15.83 -40.83 -7.00
N HIS A 269 16.56 -39.79 -6.60
CA HIS A 269 16.35 -39.07 -5.34
C HIS A 269 15.27 -37.98 -5.42
N PHE A 270 14.86 -37.58 -6.62
CA PHE A 270 13.86 -36.53 -6.83
C PHE A 270 12.41 -37.02 -6.72
N SER A 271 12.19 -38.25 -6.25
CA SER A 271 10.85 -38.79 -5.99
C SER A 271 10.03 -37.91 -5.03
N SER A 272 10.69 -37.21 -4.10
CA SER A 272 10.07 -36.24 -3.19
C SER A 272 9.42 -35.05 -3.92
N LEU A 273 9.95 -34.63 -5.07
CA LEU A 273 9.41 -33.52 -5.87
C LEU A 273 8.10 -33.86 -6.57
N LEU A 274 7.75 -35.14 -6.69
CA LEU A 274 6.47 -35.57 -7.29
C LEU A 274 5.28 -35.33 -6.34
N SER A 275 5.54 -35.01 -5.06
CA SER A 275 4.50 -34.67 -4.08
C SER A 275 3.98 -33.24 -4.27
N GLN A 276 2.69 -33.04 -4.01
CA GLN A 276 2.05 -31.72 -4.05
C GLN A 276 2.59 -30.76 -2.97
N ALA A 277 3.15 -31.29 -1.88
CA ALA A 277 3.77 -30.52 -0.79
C ALA A 277 5.22 -30.06 -1.10
N ALA A 278 5.76 -30.38 -2.28
CA ALA A 278 7.15 -30.07 -2.60
C ALA A 278 7.41 -28.57 -2.83
N ASP A 279 6.38 -27.77 -3.13
CA ASP A 279 6.53 -26.34 -3.50
C ASP A 279 7.08 -25.46 -2.36
N ASP A 280 6.80 -25.85 -1.11
CA ASP A 280 7.18 -25.12 0.10
C ASP A 280 8.57 -25.52 0.65
N ALA A 281 9.11 -26.66 0.23
CA ALA A 281 10.34 -27.25 0.75
C ALA A 281 11.33 -27.61 -0.37
N LEU A 282 11.48 -26.69 -1.34
CA LEU A 282 12.40 -26.86 -2.46
C LEU A 282 13.85 -26.64 -2.03
N GLU A 283 14.72 -27.57 -2.41
CA GLU A 283 16.17 -27.44 -2.18
C GLU A 283 16.78 -26.38 -3.10
N LYS A 284 17.89 -25.77 -2.66
CA LYS A 284 18.61 -24.76 -3.45
C LYS A 284 19.08 -25.38 -4.78
N GLY A 285 18.82 -24.68 -5.88
CA GLY A 285 19.22 -25.06 -7.23
C GLY A 285 18.42 -26.21 -7.86
N CYS A 286 17.42 -26.78 -7.17
CA CYS A 286 16.66 -27.90 -7.74
C CYS A 286 15.86 -27.53 -9.00
N LEU A 287 15.54 -26.24 -9.20
CA LEU A 287 14.86 -25.72 -10.39
C LEU A 287 15.81 -24.91 -11.30
N GLY A 288 17.12 -25.16 -11.21
CA GLY A 288 18.11 -24.62 -12.14
C GLY A 288 17.84 -25.06 -13.58
N LEU A 289 18.15 -24.19 -14.55
CA LEU A 289 17.98 -24.49 -15.98
C LEU A 289 18.86 -25.65 -16.43
N ASP A 290 20.01 -25.83 -15.80
CA ASP A 290 20.91 -26.96 -15.97
C ASP A 290 20.29 -28.29 -15.52
N ILE A 291 19.58 -28.29 -14.38
CA ILE A 291 18.87 -29.48 -13.87
C ILE A 291 17.73 -29.86 -14.82
N LEU A 292 16.93 -28.88 -15.25
CA LEU A 292 15.85 -29.09 -16.23
C LEU A 292 16.38 -29.67 -17.55
N ARG A 293 17.43 -29.08 -18.11
CA ARG A 293 18.04 -29.55 -19.36
C ARG A 293 18.58 -30.97 -19.25
N GLU A 294 19.19 -31.29 -18.11
CA GLU A 294 19.72 -32.63 -17.91
C GLU A 294 18.61 -33.67 -17.70
N ALA A 295 17.49 -33.28 -17.10
CA ALA A 295 16.30 -34.12 -17.01
C ALA A 295 15.68 -34.38 -18.40
N GLU A 296 15.60 -33.36 -19.25
CA GLU A 296 15.14 -33.51 -20.65
C GLU A 296 16.04 -34.49 -21.42
N ALA A 297 17.36 -34.28 -21.34
CA ALA A 297 18.33 -35.14 -22.01
C ALA A 297 18.26 -36.60 -21.53
N GLU A 298 18.01 -36.83 -20.24
CA GLU A 298 17.87 -38.18 -19.70
C GLU A 298 16.56 -38.85 -20.15
N VAL A 299 15.44 -38.11 -20.25
CA VAL A 299 14.21 -38.64 -20.86
C VAL A 299 14.44 -39.03 -22.31
N GLU A 300 15.13 -38.20 -23.10
CA GLU A 300 15.48 -38.51 -24.49
C GLU A 300 16.34 -39.77 -24.59
N ARG A 301 17.36 -39.89 -23.73
CA ARG A 301 18.25 -41.06 -23.67
C ARG A 301 17.48 -42.34 -23.33
N LEU A 302 16.58 -42.29 -22.33
CA LEU A 302 15.76 -43.43 -21.91
C LEU A 302 14.78 -43.85 -23.02
N ASN A 303 14.17 -42.89 -23.71
CA ASN A 303 13.30 -43.18 -24.85
C ASN A 303 14.05 -43.91 -25.98
N ALA A 304 15.24 -43.42 -26.36
CA ALA A 304 16.06 -44.05 -27.38
C ALA A 304 16.50 -45.48 -26.97
N LEU A 305 16.83 -45.68 -25.69
CA LEU A 305 17.17 -46.99 -25.15
C LEU A 305 15.97 -47.94 -25.21
N ASN A 306 14.79 -47.49 -24.78
CA ASN A 306 13.55 -48.27 -24.81
C ASN A 306 13.21 -48.73 -26.24
N GLU A 307 13.30 -47.83 -27.23
CA GLU A 307 13.09 -48.20 -28.63
C GLU A 307 14.07 -49.28 -29.13
N SER A 308 15.33 -49.21 -28.69
CA SER A 308 16.35 -50.19 -29.07
C SER A 308 16.08 -51.56 -28.42
N GLN A 309 15.59 -51.57 -27.18
CA GLN A 309 15.23 -52.77 -26.44
C GLN A 309 14.02 -53.46 -27.06
N ASP A 310 12.99 -52.70 -27.47
CA ASP A 310 11.84 -53.24 -28.17
C ASP A 310 12.22 -53.85 -29.53
N LYS A 311 13.09 -53.19 -30.29
CA LYS A 311 13.64 -53.74 -31.54
C LYS A 311 14.39 -55.06 -31.28
N MET A 312 15.15 -55.15 -30.19
CA MET A 312 15.90 -56.35 -29.82
C MET A 312 15.01 -57.50 -29.32
N LYS A 313 13.91 -57.22 -28.60
CA LYS A 313 12.92 -58.25 -28.19
C LYS A 313 12.15 -58.84 -29.39
N VAL A 314 11.94 -58.07 -30.45
CA VAL A 314 11.18 -58.51 -31.65
C VAL A 314 12.02 -59.33 -32.65
N LEU A 315 13.33 -59.08 -32.72
CA LEU A 315 14.24 -59.77 -33.65
C LEU A 315 14.32 -61.31 -33.45
N PRO A 316 14.41 -61.86 -32.22
CA PRO A 316 14.40 -63.30 -31.97
C PRO A 316 13.09 -63.97 -32.42
N ILE A 317 11.95 -63.31 -32.22
CA ILE A 317 10.62 -63.84 -32.57
C ILE A 317 10.47 -63.98 -34.09
N LYS A 318 10.98 -63.00 -34.85
CA LYS A 318 10.97 -63.05 -36.32
C LYS A 318 11.87 -64.15 -36.86
N LYS A 319 13.10 -64.29 -36.34
CA LYS A 319 14.03 -65.35 -36.75
C LYS A 319 13.50 -66.75 -36.42
N ALA A 320 12.89 -66.94 -35.24
CA ALA A 320 12.27 -68.21 -34.87
C ALA A 320 11.08 -68.58 -35.78
N LYS A 321 10.24 -67.61 -36.17
CA LYS A 321 9.16 -67.83 -37.14
C LYS A 321 9.69 -68.20 -38.54
N THR A 322 10.73 -67.53 -39.03
CA THR A 322 11.31 -67.84 -40.35
C THR A 322 11.95 -69.23 -40.37
N VAL A 323 12.68 -69.61 -39.31
CA VAL A 323 13.26 -70.95 -39.18
C VAL A 323 12.15 -72.02 -39.08
N TYR A 324 11.09 -71.77 -38.31
CA TYR A 324 9.95 -72.69 -38.20
C TYR A 324 9.22 -72.89 -39.54
N ILE A 325 9.06 -71.84 -40.34
CA ILE A 325 8.45 -71.93 -41.67
C ILE A 325 9.37 -72.71 -42.63
N GLN A 326 10.68 -72.43 -42.63
CA GLN A 326 11.65 -73.15 -43.48
C GLN A 326 11.80 -74.64 -43.14
N THR A 327 11.62 -75.03 -41.87
CA THR A 327 11.69 -76.44 -41.43
C THR A 327 10.42 -77.23 -41.79
N ARG A 328 9.31 -76.54 -42.12
CA ARG A 328 8.04 -77.16 -42.51
C ARG A 328 7.89 -77.32 -44.03
N GLU A 329 8.68 -76.58 -44.81
CA GLU A 329 8.74 -76.69 -46.28
C GLU A 329 9.78 -77.72 -46.77
N THR A 330 10.59 -78.28 -45.87
CA THR A 330 11.66 -79.27 -46.17
C THR A 330 11.40 -80.68 -45.63
N ASN A 331 10.20 -80.95 -45.10
CA ASN A 331 9.66 -82.29 -44.81
C ASN A 331 8.41 -82.53 -45.67
#